data_AF-A0A831VCX3-F1
#
_entry.id   AF-A0A831VCX3-F1
#
_cell.length_a   1.000
_cell.length_b   1.000
_cell.length_c   1.000
_cell.angle_alpha   90.00
_cell.angle_beta   90.00
_cell.angle_gamma   90.00
#
_symmetry.space_group_name_H-M   'P 1'
#
loop_
_entity.id
_entity.type
_entity.pdbx_description
1 polymer ?
#
loop_
_entity_poly.entity_id
_entity_poly.type
_entity_poly.pdbx_seq_one_letter_code
_entity_poly.pdbx_strand_id
1 'polypeptide(L)'
;MLCISLDACLSEHRPDSVDVATRMLGGLGLRELASRVKSLRVITQGPILGKLRVLETVDNNDVEVRYVPKLFSSFYVLRKGDRACAAFGGDLFLDAVEGSASGLLLANCGDDAVGAAELFEKLWSRSRNILDVDPYLLGRTKDWGAYRVIAELRRVEVRGEDEEDLVDKIVRGYARRIFGIDDSDEVARRFWSAIFATRDMSVKVMGDPSTGLPVTAPLIYYSVKVLRSPPDRCQDGPCLRTTAKLLERALRHAPQSKLHSAWREALRNGAKRREIERSPYLPALLLLTGKVEIGYDKSIDARIYRLRR
;
A
#
# COMPACT_ATOMS: atom_id res chain seq x y z
N MET A 1 -15.50 -0.67 -34.33
CA MET A 1 -14.21 -1.39 -34.21
C MET A 1 -14.38 -2.37 -33.09
N LEU A 2 -14.10 -3.65 -33.30
CA LEU A 2 -14.43 -4.73 -32.38
C LEU A 2 -13.14 -5.44 -31.99
N CYS A 3 -12.85 -5.48 -30.69
CA CYS A 3 -11.74 -6.26 -30.14
C CYS A 3 -12.31 -7.49 -29.42
N ILE A 4 -11.60 -8.62 -29.47
CA ILE A 4 -12.06 -9.92 -28.94
C ILE A 4 -11.59 -10.23 -27.51
N SER A 5 -10.68 -9.42 -26.96
CA SER A 5 -10.16 -9.52 -25.59
C SER A 5 -9.75 -8.15 -25.07
N LEU A 6 -9.64 -8.00 -23.74
CA LEU A 6 -9.15 -6.76 -23.13
C LEU A 6 -7.70 -6.45 -23.54
N ASP A 7 -6.85 -7.48 -23.66
CA ASP A 7 -5.48 -7.34 -24.15
C ASP A 7 -5.43 -6.72 -25.56
N ALA A 8 -6.30 -7.20 -26.46
CA ALA A 8 -6.44 -6.64 -27.80
C ALA A 8 -6.93 -5.19 -27.75
N CYS A 9 -7.95 -4.88 -26.93
CA CYS A 9 -8.43 -3.50 -26.73
C CYS A 9 -7.31 -2.56 -26.28
N LEU A 10 -6.52 -2.97 -25.29
CA LEU A 10 -5.43 -2.18 -24.74
C LEU A 10 -4.33 -1.96 -25.77
N SER A 11 -3.98 -2.98 -26.54
CA SER A 11 -2.92 -2.95 -27.55
C SER A 11 -3.29 -2.11 -28.77
N GLU A 12 -4.53 -2.21 -29.25
CA GLU A 12 -5.03 -1.48 -30.43
C GLU A 12 -5.34 -0.03 -30.10
N HIS A 13 -6.11 0.24 -29.04
CA HIS A 13 -6.52 1.61 -28.71
C HIS A 13 -5.40 2.41 -28.03
N ARG A 14 -4.53 1.76 -27.26
CA ARG A 14 -3.49 2.39 -26.43
C ARG A 14 -4.06 3.55 -25.61
N PRO A 15 -5.02 3.27 -24.71
CA PRO A 15 -5.65 4.32 -23.91
C PRO A 15 -4.65 4.98 -22.97
N ASP A 16 -4.83 6.27 -22.70
CA ASP A 16 -4.09 6.98 -21.66
C ASP A 16 -4.63 6.62 -20.27
N SER A 17 -5.94 6.44 -20.15
CA SER A 17 -6.60 6.08 -18.89
C SER A 17 -7.67 5.03 -19.08
N VAL A 18 -7.91 4.25 -18.02
CA VAL A 18 -8.96 3.25 -17.99
C VAL A 18 -9.78 3.40 -16.71
N ASP A 19 -11.10 3.37 -16.86
CA ASP A 19 -12.05 3.29 -15.75
C ASP A 19 -12.64 1.88 -15.72
N VAL A 20 -12.57 1.18 -14.59
CA VAL A 20 -13.01 -0.21 -14.46
C VAL A 20 -14.08 -0.34 -13.40
N ALA A 21 -15.26 -0.81 -13.74
CA ALA A 21 -16.20 -1.34 -12.76
C ALA A 21 -16.10 -2.87 -12.80
N THR A 22 -15.81 -3.51 -11.66
CA THR A 22 -15.61 -4.96 -11.61
C THR A 22 -16.28 -5.59 -10.40
N ARG A 23 -16.97 -6.71 -10.54
CA ARG A 23 -17.64 -7.34 -9.38
C ARG A 23 -16.59 -7.84 -8.40
N MET A 24 -15.61 -8.59 -8.90
CA MET A 24 -14.48 -9.07 -8.13
C MET A 24 -13.19 -8.38 -8.58
N LEU A 25 -12.22 -8.21 -7.67
CA LEU A 25 -10.95 -7.56 -8.00
C LEU A 25 -9.78 -8.48 -7.65
N GLY A 26 -8.93 -8.80 -8.62
CA GLY A 26 -7.66 -9.47 -8.44
C GLY A 26 -6.49 -8.49 -8.41
N GLY A 27 -5.67 -8.54 -7.36
CA GLY A 27 -4.51 -7.66 -7.22
C GLY A 27 -3.44 -7.85 -8.30
N LEU A 28 -3.32 -9.04 -8.89
CA LEU A 28 -2.43 -9.26 -10.04
C LEU A 28 -2.97 -8.59 -11.31
N GLY A 29 -4.28 -8.73 -11.59
CA GLY A 29 -4.92 -8.06 -12.72
C GLY A 29 -4.86 -6.54 -12.60
N LEU A 30 -5.10 -6.00 -11.40
CA LEU A 30 -4.95 -4.57 -11.14
C LEU A 30 -3.52 -4.08 -11.45
N ARG A 31 -2.50 -4.79 -10.96
CA ARG A 31 -1.10 -4.44 -11.19
C ARG A 31 -0.74 -4.49 -12.67
N GLU A 32 -1.19 -5.53 -13.36
CA GLU A 32 -0.92 -5.72 -14.79
C GLU A 32 -1.61 -4.65 -15.64
N LEU A 33 -2.85 -4.26 -15.30
CA LEU A 33 -3.52 -3.16 -16.00
C LEU A 33 -2.85 -1.82 -15.71
N ALA A 34 -2.51 -1.55 -14.44
CA ALA A 34 -1.84 -0.32 -14.02
C ALA A 34 -0.45 -0.11 -14.66
N SER A 35 0.23 -1.19 -15.06
CA SER A 35 1.53 -1.09 -15.74
C SER A 35 1.40 -0.66 -17.21
N ARG A 36 0.19 -0.76 -17.79
CA ARG A 36 -0.08 -0.52 -19.21
C ARG A 36 -0.73 0.84 -19.50
N VAL A 37 -1.19 1.55 -18.48
CA VAL A 37 -1.92 2.83 -18.61
C VAL A 37 -1.36 3.89 -17.68
N LYS A 38 -1.60 5.17 -17.97
CA LYS A 38 -1.08 6.27 -17.14
C LYS A 38 -1.90 6.48 -15.86
N SER A 39 -3.22 6.32 -15.96
CA SER A 39 -4.15 6.51 -14.84
C SER A 39 -5.25 5.45 -14.88
N LEU A 40 -5.62 4.93 -13.71
CA LEU A 40 -6.59 3.85 -13.58
C LEU A 40 -7.52 4.08 -12.39
N ARG A 41 -8.82 4.16 -12.65
CA ARG A 41 -9.85 4.23 -11.62
C ARG A 41 -10.61 2.93 -11.57
N VAL A 42 -10.75 2.33 -10.40
CA VAL A 42 -11.42 1.03 -10.23
C VAL A 42 -12.53 1.12 -9.20
N ILE A 43 -13.71 0.65 -9.56
CA ILE A 43 -14.83 0.42 -8.67
C ILE A 43 -15.00 -1.09 -8.53
N THR A 44 -15.10 -1.59 -7.30
CA THR A 44 -15.37 -3.00 -7.05
C THR A 44 -16.47 -3.27 -6.04
N GLN A 45 -17.24 -4.34 -6.26
CA GLN A 45 -18.15 -4.87 -5.25
C GLN A 45 -17.45 -5.80 -4.24
N GLY A 46 -16.32 -6.38 -4.63
CA GLY A 46 -15.64 -7.43 -3.88
C GLY A 46 -16.23 -8.83 -4.11
N PRO A 47 -15.52 -9.87 -3.67
CA PRO A 47 -14.30 -9.82 -2.85
C PRO A 47 -13.04 -9.38 -3.62
N ILE A 48 -12.06 -8.87 -2.87
CA ILE A 48 -10.74 -8.51 -3.40
C ILE A 48 -9.75 -9.65 -3.15
N LEU A 49 -9.23 -10.30 -4.18
CA LEU A 49 -8.17 -11.30 -4.10
C LEU A 49 -6.80 -10.62 -4.17
N GLY A 50 -5.87 -10.98 -3.28
CA GLY A 50 -4.53 -10.35 -3.25
C GLY A 50 -4.58 -8.88 -2.84
N LYS A 51 -5.26 -8.58 -1.73
CA LYS A 51 -5.45 -7.22 -1.19
C LYS A 51 -4.14 -6.48 -0.92
N LEU A 52 -3.11 -7.17 -0.46
CA LEU A 52 -1.79 -6.54 -0.26
C LEU A 52 -1.18 -6.09 -1.58
N ARG A 53 -1.44 -6.84 -2.67
CA ARG A 53 -1.01 -6.46 -4.03
C ARG A 53 -1.82 -5.29 -4.55
N VAL A 54 -3.12 -5.22 -4.21
CA VAL A 54 -3.95 -4.05 -4.50
C VAL A 54 -3.39 -2.81 -3.80
N LEU A 55 -3.10 -2.89 -2.49
CA LEU A 55 -2.51 -1.78 -1.75
C LEU A 55 -1.15 -1.36 -2.31
N GLU A 56 -0.28 -2.32 -2.61
CA GLU A 56 1.02 -2.05 -3.26
C GLU A 56 0.82 -1.29 -4.57
N THR A 57 -0.15 -1.70 -5.39
CA THR A 57 -0.41 -1.07 -6.69
C THR A 57 -0.92 0.35 -6.51
N VAL A 58 -1.90 0.55 -5.60
CA VAL A 58 -2.44 1.87 -5.24
C VAL A 58 -1.36 2.80 -4.68
N ASP A 59 -0.46 2.30 -3.84
CA ASP A 59 0.57 3.15 -3.23
C ASP A 59 1.67 3.56 -4.23
N ASN A 60 1.89 2.80 -5.31
CA ASN A 60 3.02 3.00 -6.23
C ASN A 60 2.63 3.52 -7.62
N ASN A 61 1.34 3.56 -7.94
CA ASN A 61 0.82 3.95 -9.24
C ASN A 61 -0.32 4.96 -9.07
N ASP A 62 -0.67 5.68 -10.13
CA ASP A 62 -1.83 6.57 -10.14
C ASP A 62 -3.11 5.74 -10.29
N VAL A 63 -3.44 5.03 -9.21
CA VAL A 63 -4.54 4.06 -9.15
C VAL A 63 -5.39 4.35 -7.94
N GLU A 64 -6.67 4.59 -8.16
CA GLU A 64 -7.64 4.70 -7.07
C GLU A 64 -8.65 3.56 -7.15
N VAL A 65 -8.81 2.84 -6.04
CA VAL A 65 -9.76 1.74 -5.92
C VAL A 65 -10.85 2.13 -4.93
N ARG A 66 -12.10 2.02 -5.36
CA ARG A 66 -13.28 2.31 -4.55
C ARG A 66 -14.23 1.12 -4.50
N TYR A 67 -15.03 1.07 -3.46
CA TYR A 67 -16.01 0.03 -3.18
C TYR A 67 -17.43 0.53 -3.43
N VAL A 68 -18.26 -0.32 -4.02
CA VAL A 68 -19.71 -0.15 -4.14
C VAL A 68 -20.45 -1.41 -3.65
N PRO A 69 -21.63 -1.29 -3.02
CA PRO A 69 -22.32 -2.45 -2.47
C PRO A 69 -23.00 -3.33 -3.52
N LYS A 70 -23.34 -2.79 -4.71
CA LYS A 70 -24.06 -3.51 -5.77
C LYS A 70 -23.48 -3.14 -7.14
N LEU A 71 -23.01 -4.15 -7.86
CA LEU A 71 -22.57 -4.05 -9.24
C LEU A 71 -23.02 -5.30 -10.00
N PHE A 72 -23.78 -5.12 -11.07
CA PHE A 72 -24.40 -6.24 -11.79
C PHE A 72 -23.45 -6.90 -12.80
N SER A 73 -22.62 -6.12 -13.47
CA SER A 73 -21.67 -6.59 -14.47
C SER A 73 -20.38 -5.79 -14.40
N SER A 74 -19.30 -6.42 -14.84
CA SER A 74 -18.00 -5.78 -14.99
C SER A 74 -17.92 -5.08 -16.34
N PHE A 75 -17.23 -3.95 -16.43
CA PHE A 75 -16.99 -3.23 -17.68
C PHE A 75 -15.78 -2.30 -17.54
N TYR A 76 -15.22 -1.92 -18.68
CA TYR A 76 -13.98 -1.16 -18.82
C TYR A 76 -14.24 -0.02 -19.79
N VAL A 77 -13.98 1.22 -19.38
CA VAL A 77 -14.02 2.39 -20.25
C VAL A 77 -12.59 2.80 -20.55
N LEU A 78 -12.17 2.64 -21.80
CA LEU A 78 -10.85 2.96 -22.30
C LEU A 78 -10.88 4.36 -22.93
N ARG A 79 -10.04 5.29 -22.46
CA ARG A 79 -10.04 6.69 -22.91
C ARG A 79 -8.71 7.08 -23.56
N LYS A 80 -8.80 7.83 -24.65
CA LYS A 80 -7.67 8.45 -25.34
C LYS A 80 -8.10 9.81 -25.90
N GLY A 81 -7.68 10.88 -25.26
CA GLY A 81 -8.25 12.22 -25.51
C GLY A 81 -9.77 12.20 -25.33
N ASP A 82 -10.50 12.74 -26.30
CA ASP A 82 -11.98 12.80 -26.27
C ASP A 82 -12.65 11.48 -26.69
N ARG A 83 -11.87 10.49 -27.15
CA ARG A 83 -12.42 9.21 -27.59
C ARG A 83 -12.54 8.25 -26.42
N ALA A 84 -13.74 7.69 -26.24
CA ALA A 84 -14.01 6.62 -25.30
C ALA A 84 -14.43 5.34 -26.05
N CYS A 85 -13.94 4.20 -25.57
CA CYS A 85 -14.45 2.89 -25.94
C CYS A 85 -14.82 2.14 -24.67
N ALA A 86 -15.80 1.24 -24.74
CA ALA A 86 -16.19 0.39 -23.63
C ALA A 86 -16.06 -1.08 -24.02
N ALA A 87 -15.38 -1.86 -23.19
CA ALA A 87 -15.40 -3.31 -23.22
C ALA A 87 -16.25 -3.81 -22.05
N PHE A 88 -17.06 -4.83 -22.27
CA PHE A 88 -17.93 -5.35 -21.24
C PHE A 88 -17.37 -6.66 -20.75
N GLY A 89 -17.41 -6.82 -19.43
CA GLY A 89 -17.29 -8.03 -18.63
C GLY A 89 -15.95 -8.73 -18.49
N GLY A 90 -15.97 -9.84 -17.75
CA GLY A 90 -14.78 -10.40 -17.13
C GLY A 90 -14.41 -9.55 -15.92
N ASP A 91 -14.27 -10.19 -14.76
CA ASP A 91 -13.78 -9.48 -13.57
C ASP A 91 -12.30 -9.14 -13.74
N LEU A 92 -11.82 -8.07 -13.10
CA LEU A 92 -10.43 -7.61 -13.20
C LEU A 92 -9.48 -8.59 -12.49
N PHE A 93 -9.17 -9.68 -13.18
CA PHE A 93 -8.18 -10.69 -12.84
C PHE A 93 -7.04 -10.68 -13.87
N LEU A 94 -5.98 -11.45 -13.60
CA LEU A 94 -4.80 -11.45 -14.47
C LEU A 94 -5.13 -12.01 -15.86
N ASP A 95 -5.87 -13.11 -15.91
CA ASP A 95 -6.36 -13.77 -17.12
C ASP A 95 -7.24 -12.85 -17.98
N ALA A 96 -8.05 -12.00 -17.35
CA ALA A 96 -8.85 -11.01 -18.07
C ALA A 96 -7.96 -9.98 -18.78
N VAL A 97 -6.93 -9.45 -18.09
CA VAL A 97 -6.00 -8.45 -18.66
C VAL A 97 -5.09 -9.07 -19.72
N GLU A 98 -4.66 -10.33 -19.52
CA GLU A 98 -3.85 -11.09 -20.48
C GLU A 98 -4.67 -11.65 -21.66
N GLY A 99 -6.00 -11.49 -21.64
CA GLY A 99 -6.89 -11.94 -22.71
C GLY A 99 -7.09 -13.45 -22.80
N SER A 100 -6.72 -14.21 -21.76
CA SER A 100 -6.88 -15.66 -21.66
C SER A 100 -8.19 -16.08 -20.99
N ALA A 101 -8.90 -15.15 -20.33
CA ALA A 101 -10.19 -15.42 -19.71
C ALA A 101 -11.29 -15.72 -20.76
N SER A 102 -11.91 -16.90 -20.64
CA SER A 102 -13.12 -17.24 -21.37
C SER A 102 -14.32 -16.60 -20.67
N GLY A 103 -14.69 -15.38 -21.06
CA GLY A 103 -15.82 -14.76 -20.40
C GLY A 103 -16.36 -13.43 -20.85
N LEU A 104 -15.69 -12.56 -21.64
CA LEU A 104 -16.32 -11.32 -22.15
C LEU A 104 -15.48 -10.49 -23.16
N LEU A 105 -16.11 -9.45 -23.72
CA LEU A 105 -16.34 -9.20 -25.16
C LEU A 105 -16.20 -7.71 -25.57
N LEU A 106 -16.07 -7.54 -26.90
CA LEU A 106 -16.50 -6.44 -27.77
C LEU A 106 -16.31 -5.02 -27.20
N ALA A 107 -15.23 -4.36 -27.63
CA ALA A 107 -15.13 -2.92 -27.55
C ALA A 107 -16.17 -2.25 -28.48
N ASN A 108 -17.01 -1.36 -27.96
CA ASN A 108 -17.74 -0.36 -28.76
C ASN A 108 -17.16 1.02 -28.48
N CYS A 109 -17.02 1.88 -29.50
CA CYS A 109 -16.55 3.26 -29.34
C CYS A 109 -17.63 4.29 -29.75
N GLY A 110 -18.91 3.91 -29.65
CA GLY A 110 -20.09 4.74 -29.91
C GLY A 110 -20.89 5.02 -28.62
N ASP A 111 -22.20 5.18 -28.76
CA ASP A 111 -23.10 5.61 -27.68
C ASP A 111 -23.04 4.73 -26.43
N ASP A 112 -22.83 3.42 -26.58
CA ASP A 112 -22.66 2.50 -25.43
C ASP A 112 -21.44 2.86 -24.57
N ALA A 113 -20.37 3.37 -25.18
CA ALA A 113 -19.18 3.80 -24.46
C ALA A 113 -19.44 5.08 -23.67
N VAL A 114 -20.25 5.99 -24.21
CA VAL A 114 -20.70 7.20 -23.52
C VAL A 114 -21.59 6.81 -22.34
N GLY A 115 -22.56 5.92 -22.54
CA GLY A 115 -23.42 5.41 -21.48
C GLY A 115 -22.64 4.69 -20.37
N ALA A 116 -21.65 3.87 -20.73
CA ALA A 116 -20.77 3.21 -19.76
C ALA A 116 -19.91 4.21 -18.98
N ALA A 117 -19.39 5.25 -19.64
CA ALA A 117 -18.65 6.33 -19.00
C ALA A 117 -19.52 7.11 -18.00
N GLU A 118 -20.75 7.48 -18.37
CA GLU A 118 -21.68 8.15 -17.47
C GLU A 118 -22.09 7.26 -16.28
N LEU A 119 -22.33 5.97 -16.54
CA LEU A 119 -22.62 5.00 -15.48
C LEU A 119 -21.44 4.87 -14.52
N PHE A 120 -20.21 4.82 -15.03
CA PHE A 120 -19.01 4.79 -14.20
C PHE A 120 -18.95 6.01 -13.28
N GLU A 121 -19.14 7.23 -13.79
CA GLU A 121 -19.11 8.45 -12.96
C GLU A 121 -20.22 8.45 -11.88
N LYS A 122 -21.42 7.97 -12.24
CA LYS A 122 -22.53 7.80 -11.27
C LYS A 122 -22.14 6.81 -10.16
N LEU A 123 -21.49 5.70 -10.50
CA LEU A 123 -21.00 4.74 -9.52
C LEU A 123 -19.85 5.34 -8.69
N TRP A 124 -18.92 6.05 -9.33
CA TRP A 124 -17.73 6.64 -8.72
C TRP A 124 -18.10 7.65 -7.64
N SER A 125 -19.05 8.53 -7.92
CA SER A 125 -19.53 9.56 -6.99
C SER A 125 -20.20 8.99 -5.73
N ARG A 126 -20.72 7.77 -5.79
CA ARG A 126 -21.38 7.07 -4.66
C ARG A 126 -20.50 6.03 -3.99
N SER A 127 -19.34 5.74 -4.59
CA SER A 127 -18.39 4.75 -4.10
C SER A 127 -17.55 5.32 -2.96
N ARG A 128 -17.01 4.43 -2.11
CA ARG A 128 -16.13 4.80 -0.98
C ARG A 128 -14.72 4.28 -1.24
N ASN A 129 -13.67 4.99 -0.86
CA ASN A 129 -12.31 4.48 -0.99
C ASN A 129 -12.18 3.14 -0.23
N ILE A 130 -11.48 2.13 -0.80
CA ILE A 130 -11.32 0.83 -0.13
C ILE A 130 -10.64 0.95 1.24
N LEU A 131 -9.85 2.00 1.45
CA LEU A 131 -9.22 2.31 2.73
C LEU A 131 -10.22 2.84 3.77
N ASP A 132 -11.42 3.26 3.39
CA ASP A 132 -12.46 3.77 4.31
C ASP A 132 -13.55 2.74 4.60
N VAL A 133 -13.60 1.65 3.84
CA VAL A 133 -14.63 0.60 3.96
C VAL A 133 -14.17 -0.52 4.84
N ASP A 134 -14.91 -0.86 5.90
CA ASP A 134 -14.65 -2.02 6.77
C ASP A 134 -13.99 -3.18 6.00
N PRO A 135 -12.77 -3.62 6.39
CA PRO A 135 -12.03 -4.65 5.67
C PRO A 135 -12.90 -5.88 5.42
N TYR A 136 -13.83 -6.21 6.33
CA TYR A 136 -14.65 -7.42 6.25
C TYR A 136 -15.56 -7.42 5.02
N LEU A 137 -15.96 -6.24 4.52
CA LEU A 137 -16.75 -6.10 3.29
C LEU A 137 -15.96 -6.42 2.03
N LEU A 138 -14.63 -6.40 2.09
CA LEU A 138 -13.73 -6.71 0.97
C LEU A 138 -13.40 -8.22 0.87
N GLY A 139 -14.02 -9.04 1.73
CA GLY A 139 -13.89 -10.49 1.78
C GLY A 139 -12.66 -10.99 2.55
N ARG A 140 -12.71 -12.20 3.11
CA ARG A 140 -11.59 -12.84 3.82
C ARG A 140 -10.76 -13.71 2.87
N THR A 141 -9.56 -13.27 2.53
CA THR A 141 -8.62 -13.96 1.62
C THR A 141 -7.39 -14.45 2.36
N LYS A 142 -6.49 -15.18 1.68
CA LYS A 142 -5.25 -15.71 2.28
C LYS A 142 -4.40 -14.62 2.97
N ASP A 143 -4.37 -13.42 2.40
CA ASP A 143 -3.62 -12.27 2.90
C ASP A 143 -4.42 -11.37 3.87
N TRP A 144 -5.60 -11.83 4.31
CA TRP A 144 -6.52 -11.11 5.19
C TRP A 144 -5.87 -10.56 6.46
N GLY A 145 -5.12 -11.39 7.19
CA GLY A 145 -4.59 -11.03 8.50
C GLY A 145 -3.63 -9.84 8.41
N ALA A 146 -2.69 -9.89 7.47
CA ALA A 146 -1.74 -8.81 7.23
C ALA A 146 -2.42 -7.57 6.62
N TYR A 147 -3.36 -7.76 5.70
CA TYR A 147 -4.14 -6.67 5.13
C TYR A 147 -4.90 -5.90 6.21
N ARG A 148 -5.62 -6.60 7.11
CA ARG A 148 -6.41 -5.96 8.17
C ARG A 148 -5.55 -5.07 9.07
N VAL A 149 -4.40 -5.57 9.51
CA VAL A 149 -3.48 -4.80 10.35
C VAL A 149 -3.03 -3.52 9.65
N ILE A 150 -2.60 -3.63 8.38
CA ILE A 150 -2.13 -2.47 7.59
C ILE A 150 -3.29 -1.49 7.33
N ALA A 151 -4.46 -1.98 6.91
CA ALA A 151 -5.60 -1.15 6.61
C ALA A 151 -6.11 -0.39 7.84
N GLU A 152 -6.23 -1.06 9.00
CA GLU A 152 -6.66 -0.40 10.24
C GLU A 152 -5.61 0.56 10.78
N LEU A 153 -4.30 0.26 10.68
CA LEU A 153 -3.25 1.22 11.04
C LEU A 153 -3.34 2.52 10.23
N ARG A 154 -3.65 2.43 8.93
CA ARG A 154 -3.84 3.61 8.07
C ARG A 154 -5.05 4.45 8.46
N ARG A 155 -6.07 3.85 9.09
CA ARG A 155 -7.31 4.55 9.46
C ARG A 155 -7.26 5.31 10.77
N VAL A 156 -6.47 4.81 11.73
CA VAL A 156 -6.48 5.34 13.09
C VAL A 156 -5.69 6.64 13.23
N GLU A 157 -4.96 7.09 12.20
CA GLU A 157 -4.18 8.33 12.12
C GLU A 157 -3.65 8.82 13.49
N VAL A 158 -2.68 8.09 14.05
CA VAL A 158 -2.17 8.37 15.39
C VAL A 158 -1.18 9.54 15.35
N ARG A 159 -1.38 10.53 16.21
CA ARG A 159 -0.41 11.62 16.46
C ARG A 159 0.21 11.45 17.84
N GLY A 160 1.51 11.61 17.92
CA GLY A 160 2.25 11.52 19.17
C GLY A 160 3.45 12.45 19.18
N GLU A 161 3.91 12.75 20.39
CA GLU A 161 5.04 13.66 20.63
C GLU A 161 6.37 12.93 20.44
N ASP A 162 6.42 11.66 20.84
CA ASP A 162 7.56 10.77 20.66
C ASP A 162 7.14 9.34 20.26
N GLU A 163 8.12 8.47 20.07
CA GLU A 163 7.91 7.10 19.62
C GLU A 163 7.23 6.19 20.65
N GLU A 164 7.44 6.42 21.95
CA GLU A 164 6.83 5.62 23.02
C GLU A 164 5.37 6.02 23.20
N ASP A 165 5.06 7.32 23.16
CA ASP A 165 3.69 7.86 23.16
C ASP A 165 2.90 7.35 21.94
N LEU A 166 3.51 7.33 20.75
CA LEU A 166 2.88 6.74 19.56
C LEU A 166 2.57 5.24 19.75
N VAL A 167 3.51 4.46 20.29
CA VAL A 167 3.28 3.03 20.57
C VAL A 167 2.18 2.86 21.61
N ASP A 168 2.20 3.64 22.70
CA ASP A 168 1.19 3.57 23.76
C ASP A 168 -0.20 3.89 23.22
N LYS A 169 -0.34 4.93 22.41
CA LYS A 169 -1.61 5.27 21.76
C LYS A 169 -2.10 4.17 20.81
N ILE A 170 -1.21 3.55 20.04
CA ILE A 170 -1.56 2.42 19.17
C ILE A 170 -2.03 1.23 20.01
N VAL A 171 -1.28 0.87 21.06
CA VAL A 171 -1.54 -0.32 21.87
C VAL A 171 -2.76 -0.11 22.76
N ARG A 172 -2.80 0.93 23.59
CA ARG A 172 -3.90 1.18 24.52
C ARG A 172 -5.16 1.69 23.83
N GLY A 173 -5.01 2.51 22.80
CA GLY A 173 -6.14 3.14 22.10
C GLY A 173 -6.76 2.28 21.00
N TYR A 174 -5.97 1.44 20.34
CA TYR A 174 -6.39 0.81 19.09
C TYR A 174 -6.03 -0.68 18.94
N ALA A 175 -5.40 -1.34 19.93
CA ALA A 175 -4.93 -2.71 19.74
C ALA A 175 -6.06 -3.68 19.40
N ARG A 176 -7.18 -3.64 20.13
CA ARG A 176 -8.36 -4.45 19.83
C ARG A 176 -8.87 -4.25 18.41
N ARG A 177 -8.85 -3.02 17.91
CA ARG A 177 -9.33 -2.68 16.57
C ARG A 177 -8.38 -3.17 15.48
N ILE A 178 -7.10 -2.86 15.60
CA ILE A 178 -6.08 -3.15 14.59
C ILE A 178 -5.70 -4.64 14.60
N PHE A 179 -5.39 -5.14 15.80
CA PHE A 179 -4.83 -6.47 15.99
C PHE A 179 -5.88 -7.48 16.44
N GLY A 180 -7.04 -7.07 16.96
CA GLY A 180 -8.07 -7.98 17.46
C GLY A 180 -7.76 -8.53 18.86
N ILE A 181 -6.81 -7.93 19.57
CA ILE A 181 -6.34 -8.33 20.89
C ILE A 181 -5.65 -7.14 21.59
N ASP A 182 -5.64 -7.13 22.92
CA ASP A 182 -5.08 -6.04 23.76
C ASP A 182 -3.84 -6.46 24.56
N ASP A 183 -3.24 -7.61 24.20
CA ASP A 183 -2.00 -8.12 24.77
C ASP A 183 -0.79 -7.61 23.97
N SER A 184 0.18 -6.96 24.63
CA SER A 184 1.29 -6.27 23.96
C SER A 184 2.21 -7.20 23.18
N ASP A 185 2.47 -8.40 23.71
CA ASP A 185 3.37 -9.36 23.08
C ASP A 185 2.72 -9.97 21.85
N GLU A 186 1.44 -10.29 21.92
CA GLU A 186 0.65 -10.75 20.79
C GLU A 186 0.48 -9.64 19.74
N VAL A 187 0.30 -8.38 20.16
CA VAL A 187 0.29 -7.23 19.24
C VAL A 187 1.59 -7.15 18.46
N ALA A 188 2.73 -7.20 19.15
CA ALA A 188 4.05 -7.18 18.51
C ALA A 188 4.22 -8.37 17.54
N ARG A 189 3.79 -9.57 17.94
CA ARG A 189 3.84 -10.77 17.10
C ARG A 189 2.98 -10.63 15.84
N ARG A 190 1.74 -10.12 15.96
CA ARG A 190 0.82 -9.92 14.82
C ARG A 190 1.33 -8.83 13.90
N PHE A 191 1.81 -7.72 14.46
CA PHE A 191 2.41 -6.64 13.69
C PHE A 191 3.62 -7.15 12.90
N TRP A 192 4.59 -7.78 13.57
CA TRP A 192 5.75 -8.36 12.90
C TRP A 192 5.38 -9.40 11.85
N SER A 193 4.39 -10.25 12.10
CA SER A 193 3.90 -11.22 11.11
C SER A 193 3.35 -10.53 9.85
N ALA A 194 2.62 -9.43 10.01
CA ALA A 194 2.13 -8.63 8.89
C ALA A 194 3.27 -7.99 8.09
N ILE A 195 4.25 -7.41 8.79
CA ILE A 195 5.45 -6.83 8.16
C ILE A 195 6.27 -7.90 7.44
N PHE A 196 6.48 -9.06 8.05
CA PHE A 196 7.22 -10.17 7.46
C PHE A 196 6.56 -10.71 6.19
N ALA A 197 5.23 -10.83 6.19
CA ALA A 197 4.45 -11.29 5.04
C ALA A 197 4.48 -10.29 3.87
N THR A 198 4.78 -9.02 4.13
CA THR A 198 4.79 -7.92 3.14
C THR A 198 6.18 -7.36 2.85
N ARG A 199 7.24 -7.98 3.37
CA ARG A 199 8.62 -7.47 3.27
C ARG A 199 9.14 -7.27 1.84
N ASP A 200 8.59 -8.01 0.89
CA ASP A 200 8.99 -7.98 -0.53
C ASP A 200 8.01 -7.14 -1.37
N MET A 201 7.05 -6.46 -0.73
CA MET A 201 6.02 -5.65 -1.37
C MET A 201 6.12 -4.20 -0.86
N SER A 202 6.16 -3.22 -1.77
CA SER A 202 6.31 -1.79 -1.40
C SER A 202 4.99 -1.18 -0.90
N VAL A 203 4.37 -1.84 0.08
CA VAL A 203 3.11 -1.45 0.70
C VAL A 203 3.38 -0.42 1.81
N LYS A 204 2.65 0.69 1.77
CA LYS A 204 2.66 1.70 2.84
C LYS A 204 2.01 1.12 4.11
N VAL A 205 2.63 1.27 5.26
CA VAL A 205 2.01 0.91 6.55
C VAL A 205 1.34 2.15 7.13
N MET A 206 2.03 3.28 7.06
CA MET A 206 1.58 4.56 7.61
C MET A 206 2.23 5.70 6.83
N GLY A 207 1.58 6.87 6.76
CA GLY A 207 2.25 8.10 6.35
C GLY A 207 2.95 8.71 7.56
N ASP A 208 4.15 9.26 7.38
CA ASP A 208 4.81 10.08 8.40
C ASP A 208 4.40 11.55 8.20
N PRO A 209 3.54 12.11 9.06
CA PRO A 209 3.08 13.50 8.94
C PRO A 209 4.20 14.52 9.13
N SER A 210 5.28 14.15 9.83
CA SER A 210 6.40 15.05 10.12
C SER A 210 7.26 15.30 8.89
N THR A 211 7.45 14.25 8.07
CA THR A 211 8.33 14.31 6.89
C THR A 211 7.56 14.37 5.56
N GLY A 212 6.30 13.94 5.57
CA GLY A 212 5.47 13.70 4.38
C GLY A 212 5.80 12.39 3.67
N LEU A 213 6.67 11.55 4.23
CA LEU A 213 7.15 10.32 3.58
C LEU A 213 6.36 9.09 4.01
N PRO A 214 6.19 8.08 3.14
CA PRO A 214 5.44 6.86 3.48
C PRO A 214 6.34 5.84 4.17
N VAL A 215 6.01 5.44 5.40
CA VAL A 215 6.68 4.29 6.04
C VAL A 215 6.13 3.01 5.43
N THR A 216 7.00 2.20 4.83
CA THR A 216 6.62 0.95 4.14
C THR A 216 7.00 -0.29 4.94
N ALA A 217 6.34 -1.41 4.68
CA ALA A 217 6.67 -2.67 5.34
C ALA A 217 8.13 -3.15 5.08
N PRO A 218 8.69 -3.04 3.85
CA PRO A 218 10.08 -3.33 3.60
C PRO A 218 11.03 -2.45 4.41
N LEU A 219 10.74 -1.16 4.59
CA LEU A 219 11.57 -0.28 5.41
C LEU A 219 11.65 -0.75 6.85
N ILE A 220 10.52 -1.15 7.45
CA ILE A 220 10.48 -1.70 8.82
C ILE A 220 11.26 -3.02 8.88
N TYR A 221 10.96 -3.96 7.97
CA TYR A 221 11.58 -5.27 7.94
C TYR A 221 13.11 -5.18 7.79
N TYR A 222 13.60 -4.43 6.81
CA TYR A 222 15.03 -4.33 6.53
C TYR A 222 15.77 -3.48 7.56
N SER A 223 15.10 -2.55 8.24
CA SER A 223 15.68 -1.88 9.41
C SER A 223 15.98 -2.89 10.51
N VAL A 224 15.03 -3.76 10.87
CA VAL A 224 15.26 -4.84 11.84
C VAL A 224 16.36 -5.80 11.36
N LYS A 225 16.40 -6.11 10.05
CA LYS A 225 17.44 -6.97 9.46
C LYS A 225 18.84 -6.35 9.61
N VAL A 226 19.00 -5.06 9.34
CA VAL A 226 20.28 -4.34 9.46
C VAL A 226 20.79 -4.37 10.90
N LEU A 227 19.89 -4.28 11.89
CA LEU A 227 20.26 -4.31 13.30
C LEU A 227 20.77 -5.68 13.79
N ARG A 228 20.67 -6.76 13.00
CA ARG A 228 21.27 -8.07 13.31
C ARG A 228 22.79 -8.09 13.26
N SER A 229 23.37 -7.19 12.47
CA SER A 229 24.83 -7.05 12.35
C SER A 229 25.15 -5.58 12.16
N PRO A 230 24.92 -4.77 13.21
CA PRO A 230 25.03 -3.34 13.07
C PRO A 230 26.52 -2.96 13.03
N PRO A 231 26.87 -1.90 12.29
CA PRO A 231 28.26 -1.53 12.02
C PRO A 231 28.94 -0.83 13.19
N ASP A 232 28.18 -0.15 14.04
CA ASP A 232 28.70 0.75 15.06
C ASP A 232 28.79 0.01 16.40
N ARG A 233 29.70 0.49 17.26
CA ARG A 233 29.76 0.09 18.67
C ARG A 233 29.32 1.26 19.55
N CYS A 234 28.36 1.00 20.42
CA CYS A 234 27.93 1.89 21.49
C CYS A 234 28.36 1.31 22.85
N GLN A 235 28.21 2.07 23.94
CA GLN A 235 28.56 1.62 25.29
C GLN A 235 27.93 0.27 25.64
N ASP A 236 26.65 0.06 25.28
CA ASP A 236 25.91 -1.18 25.61
C ASP A 236 25.98 -2.28 24.52
N GLY A 237 26.94 -2.18 23.60
CA GLY A 237 27.18 -3.17 22.55
C GLY A 237 26.91 -2.70 21.12
N PRO A 238 26.76 -3.63 20.16
CA PRO A 238 26.53 -3.31 18.76
C PRO A 238 25.25 -2.48 18.57
N CYS A 239 25.34 -1.41 17.80
CA CYS A 239 24.26 -0.46 17.63
C CYS A 239 24.32 0.21 16.25
N LEU A 240 23.25 0.91 15.89
CA LEU A 240 23.28 1.81 14.75
C LEU A 240 22.88 3.22 15.23
N ARG A 241 23.77 4.19 15.00
CA ARG A 241 23.54 5.59 15.39
C ARG A 241 22.74 6.30 14.31
N THR A 242 21.68 7.02 14.68
CA THR A 242 20.81 7.84 13.82
C THR A 242 19.81 7.07 12.93
N THR A 243 18.65 7.68 12.72
CA THR A 243 17.54 7.16 11.90
C THR A 243 17.92 7.13 10.43
N ALA A 244 18.63 8.15 9.94
CA ALA A 244 19.04 8.27 8.54
C ALA A 244 20.01 7.15 8.15
N LYS A 245 21.01 6.83 8.98
CA LYS A 245 21.93 5.71 8.68
C LYS A 245 21.19 4.37 8.64
N LEU A 246 20.17 4.19 9.48
CA LEU A 246 19.36 2.96 9.51
C LEU A 246 18.62 2.82 8.18
N LEU A 247 17.94 3.89 7.77
CA LEU A 247 17.18 3.97 6.53
C LEU A 247 18.07 3.82 5.29
N GLU A 248 19.21 4.50 5.23
CA GLU A 248 20.18 4.39 4.12
C GLU A 248 20.62 2.94 3.89
N ARG A 249 20.76 2.16 4.97
CA ARG A 249 21.12 0.73 4.88
C ARG A 249 19.92 -0.14 4.55
N ALA A 250 18.77 0.08 5.20
CA ALA A 250 17.55 -0.66 4.93
C ALA A 250 17.12 -0.52 3.45
N LEU A 251 17.24 0.68 2.88
CA LEU A 251 16.92 1.00 1.49
C LEU A 251 17.81 0.32 0.45
N ARG A 252 18.98 -0.21 0.84
CA ARG A 252 19.82 -1.04 -0.06
C ARG A 252 19.23 -2.44 -0.28
N HIS A 253 18.39 -2.90 0.65
CA HIS A 253 17.75 -4.21 0.58
C HIS A 253 16.27 -4.13 0.17
N ALA A 254 15.64 -2.96 0.37
CA ALA A 254 14.25 -2.75 -0.01
C ALA A 254 14.04 -2.87 -1.54
N PRO A 255 12.89 -3.41 -1.99
CA PRO A 255 12.57 -3.49 -3.41
C PRO A 255 12.57 -2.11 -4.07
N GLN A 256 12.80 -2.04 -5.38
CA GLN A 256 12.73 -0.77 -6.09
C GLN A 256 11.28 -0.32 -6.22
N SER A 257 11.00 0.93 -5.85
CA SER A 257 9.67 1.52 -5.90
C SER A 257 9.73 3.04 -5.86
N LYS A 258 8.64 3.71 -6.26
CA LYS A 258 8.53 5.18 -6.18
C LYS A 258 8.62 5.65 -4.72
N LEU A 259 7.99 4.91 -3.80
CA LEU A 259 8.00 5.22 -2.37
C LEU A 259 9.42 5.20 -1.78
N HIS A 260 10.20 4.17 -2.11
CA HIS A 260 11.59 4.07 -1.62
C HIS A 260 12.52 5.06 -2.31
N SER A 261 12.21 5.47 -3.54
CA SER A 261 12.96 6.51 -4.24
C SER A 261 12.79 7.87 -3.57
N ALA A 262 11.57 8.21 -3.14
CA ALA A 262 11.30 9.43 -2.36
C ALA A 262 12.11 9.48 -1.05
N TRP A 263 12.24 8.34 -0.36
CA TRP A 263 13.12 8.26 0.82
C TRP A 263 14.59 8.47 0.49
N ARG A 264 15.10 7.85 -0.59
CA ARG A 264 16.50 8.05 -1.01
C ARG A 264 16.80 9.50 -1.37
N GLU A 265 15.86 10.18 -2.02
CA GLU A 265 15.96 11.61 -2.34
C GLU A 265 15.94 12.47 -1.07
N ALA A 266 15.01 12.21 -0.15
CA ALA A 266 14.91 12.93 1.10
C ALA A 266 16.18 12.80 1.97
N LEU A 267 16.80 11.62 2.01
CA LEU A 267 18.03 11.38 2.78
C LEU A 267 19.26 12.11 2.23
N ARG A 268 19.25 12.47 0.93
CA ARG A 268 20.30 13.29 0.29
C ARG A 268 20.14 14.77 0.59
N ASN A 269 18.94 15.22 0.98
CA ASN A 269 18.67 16.60 1.33
C ASN A 269 18.90 16.83 2.84
N GLY A 270 19.82 17.73 3.19
CA GLY A 270 20.21 17.98 4.59
C GLY A 270 19.09 18.53 5.48
N ALA A 271 18.13 19.30 4.93
CA ALA A 271 16.97 19.76 5.70
C ALA A 271 16.01 18.60 5.99
N LYS A 272 15.65 17.83 4.96
CA LYS A 272 14.80 16.63 5.11
C LYS A 272 15.44 15.57 6.00
N ARG A 273 16.76 15.39 5.94
CA ARG A 273 17.48 14.49 6.84
C ARG A 273 17.27 14.85 8.31
N ARG A 274 17.29 16.15 8.65
CA ARG A 274 17.02 16.62 10.03
C ARG A 274 15.57 16.40 10.46
N GLU A 275 14.61 16.56 9.55
CA GLU A 275 13.20 16.21 9.81
C GLU A 275 13.05 14.71 10.10
N ILE A 276 13.71 13.86 9.30
CA ILE A 276 13.71 12.40 9.47
C ILE A 276 14.29 12.00 10.83
N GLU A 277 15.37 12.63 11.28
CA GLU A 277 15.95 12.33 12.60
C GLU A 277 15.02 12.67 13.77
N ARG A 278 14.15 13.67 13.61
CA ARG A 278 13.22 14.10 14.66
C ARG A 278 11.94 13.28 14.65
N SER A 279 11.51 12.81 13.48
CA SER A 279 10.25 12.07 13.32
C SER A 279 10.16 10.82 14.24
N PRO A 280 9.08 10.70 15.04
CA PRO A 280 8.88 9.53 15.90
C PRO A 280 8.20 8.35 15.18
N TYR A 281 7.72 8.52 13.95
CA TYR A 281 6.79 7.57 13.31
C TYR A 281 7.44 6.23 12.92
N LEU A 282 8.58 6.26 12.21
CA LEU A 282 9.32 5.03 11.92
C LEU A 282 9.88 4.39 13.22
N PRO A 283 10.52 5.15 14.14
CA PRO A 283 10.91 4.64 15.45
C PRO A 283 9.79 3.90 16.21
N ALA A 284 8.59 4.48 16.28
CA ALA A 284 7.42 3.87 16.92
C ALA A 284 7.05 2.53 16.28
N LEU A 285 7.03 2.47 14.94
CA LEU A 285 6.75 1.22 14.23
C LEU A 285 7.85 0.19 14.44
N LEU A 286 9.11 0.58 14.65
CA LEU A 286 10.19 -0.34 15.00
C LEU A 286 10.01 -0.89 16.43
N LEU A 287 9.66 -0.04 17.41
CA LEU A 287 9.33 -0.48 18.77
C LEU A 287 8.14 -1.45 18.76
N LEU A 288 7.10 -1.16 17.98
CA LEU A 288 5.89 -2.00 17.84
C LEU A 288 6.20 -3.41 17.32
N THR A 289 7.34 -3.64 16.67
CA THR A 289 7.76 -4.99 16.29
C THR A 289 8.12 -5.88 17.48
N GLY A 290 8.39 -5.29 18.65
CA GLY A 290 8.98 -5.97 19.80
C GLY A 290 10.40 -6.50 19.58
N LYS A 291 11.04 -6.16 18.46
CA LYS A 291 12.40 -6.61 18.08
C LYS A 291 13.48 -5.55 18.29
N VAL A 292 13.10 -4.28 18.42
CA VAL A 292 14.03 -3.15 18.46
C VAL A 292 13.92 -2.45 19.79
N GLU A 293 15.07 -2.10 20.34
CA GLU A 293 15.21 -1.16 21.45
C GLU A 293 15.78 0.15 20.92
N ILE A 294 15.25 1.27 21.40
CA ILE A 294 15.70 2.61 21.04
C ILE A 294 16.26 3.26 22.31
N GLY A 295 17.52 3.66 22.24
CA GLY A 295 18.16 4.50 23.26
C GLY A 295 18.48 5.89 22.70
N TYR A 296 19.07 6.74 23.53
CA TYR A 296 19.41 8.11 23.16
C TYR A 296 20.88 8.43 23.47
N ASP A 297 21.62 8.88 22.45
CA ASP A 297 22.99 9.38 22.61
C ASP A 297 22.98 10.89 22.81
N LYS A 298 23.15 11.34 24.07
CA LYS A 298 23.20 12.77 24.40
C LYS A 298 24.38 13.51 23.75
N SER A 299 25.44 12.80 23.34
CA SER A 299 26.63 13.44 22.74
C SER A 299 26.38 13.95 21.32
N ILE A 300 25.44 13.33 20.62
CA ILE A 300 25.08 13.66 19.23
C ILE A 300 23.59 13.99 19.06
N ASP A 301 22.86 14.11 20.17
CA ASP A 301 21.42 14.42 20.23
C ASP A 301 20.59 13.53 19.28
N ALA A 302 20.87 12.21 19.30
CA ALA A 302 20.30 11.28 18.34
C ALA A 302 19.90 9.93 18.92
N ARG A 303 18.90 9.31 18.27
CA ARG A 303 18.45 7.95 18.57
C ARG A 303 19.52 6.91 18.24
N ILE A 304 19.64 5.91 19.10
CA ILE A 304 20.47 4.72 18.92
C ILE A 304 19.54 3.52 18.80
N TYR A 305 19.72 2.70 17.77
CA TYR A 305 18.92 1.51 17.53
C TYR A 305 19.70 0.24 17.84
N ARG A 306 19.05 -0.71 18.51
CA ARG A 306 19.59 -2.04 18.84
C ARG A 306 18.52 -3.11 18.66
N LEU A 307 18.94 -4.36 18.49
CA LEU A 307 18.01 -5.47 18.65
C LEU A 307 17.77 -5.73 20.14
N ARG A 308 16.50 -5.96 20.47
CA ARG A 308 16.07 -6.46 21.78
C ARG A 308 16.69 -7.84 22.02
N ARG A 309 17.27 -8.02 23.20
CA ARG A 309 17.88 -9.30 23.62
C ARG A 309 16.84 -10.37 23.90
#